data_AF-A0A9P1MMZ3-F1
#
_entry.id   AF-A0A9P1MMZ3-F1
#
_cell.length_a   1.000
_cell.length_b   1.000
_cell.length_c   1.000
_cell.angle_alpha   90.00
_cell.angle_beta   90.00
_cell.angle_gamma   90.00
#
_symmetry.space_group_name_H-M   'P 1'
#
loop_
_entity.id
_entity.type
_entity.pdbx_description
1 polymer ?
#
loop_
_entity_poly.entity_id
_entity_poly.type
_entity_poly.pdbx_seq_one_letter_code
_entity_poly.pdbx_strand_id
1 'polypeptide(L)'
;MLYFLFLLLAVRAEDVAFIPLSREFLDILRNETYYNKYATPTQYDGIPTNVSLSMFIEGMSSFSAQTMDYHLDMYFQQEWMDHRLKHNHSAPILVKDKKVFSMMWHPDVYFANARSASFQEITDDNFLVWVYPDGRVWYDARISL
;
A
#
# COMPACT_ATOMS: atom_id res chain seq x y z
N MET A 1 -37.12 0.33 10.16
CA MET A 1 -36.37 -0.50 11.13
C MET A 1 -35.77 -1.66 10.34
N LEU A 2 -34.58 -1.45 9.76
CA LEU A 2 -33.89 -2.47 8.96
C LEU A 2 -32.53 -2.72 9.62
N TYR A 3 -32.27 -3.99 9.92
CA TYR A 3 -31.07 -4.49 10.57
C TYR A 3 -29.84 -4.19 9.69
N PHE A 4 -29.03 -3.22 10.10
CA PHE A 4 -27.66 -3.07 9.61
C PHE A 4 -26.82 -4.16 10.29
N LEU A 5 -26.59 -5.26 9.57
CA LEU A 5 -25.74 -6.36 10.00
C LEU A 5 -24.29 -5.85 9.96
N PHE A 6 -23.82 -5.32 11.09
CA PHE A 6 -22.42 -5.00 11.32
C PHE A 6 -21.65 -6.33 11.36
N LEU A 7 -21.16 -6.78 10.21
CA LEU A 7 -20.18 -7.86 10.16
C LEU A 7 -18.81 -7.25 10.52
N LEU A 8 -18.64 -6.91 11.80
CA LEU A 8 -17.32 -6.75 12.39
C LEU A 8 -16.67 -8.13 12.34
N LEU A 9 -15.92 -8.40 11.26
CA LEU A 9 -14.79 -9.31 11.33
C LEU A 9 -13.86 -8.69 12.38
N ALA A 10 -14.06 -9.10 13.62
CA ALA A 10 -13.08 -8.94 14.66
C ALA A 10 -11.86 -9.74 14.21
N VAL A 11 -10.95 -9.09 13.49
CA VAL A 11 -9.60 -9.61 13.28
C VAL A 11 -9.00 -9.69 14.67
N ARG A 12 -8.99 -10.90 15.25
CA ARG A 12 -8.28 -11.17 16.49
C ARG A 12 -6.81 -10.82 16.26
N ALA A 13 -6.25 -10.00 17.14
CA ALA A 13 -4.85 -9.58 17.09
C ALA A 13 -3.82 -10.72 17.28
N GLU A 14 -4.27 -11.97 17.47
CA GLU A 14 -3.45 -13.12 17.86
C GLU A 14 -2.95 -13.98 16.68
N ASP A 15 -3.38 -13.75 15.42
CA ASP A 15 -3.07 -14.65 14.29
C ASP A 15 -2.54 -13.97 13.01
N VAL A 16 -1.94 -12.78 13.07
CA VAL A 16 -1.14 -12.30 11.92
C VAL A 16 0.29 -12.80 12.09
N ALA A 17 0.48 -14.11 11.96
CA ALA A 17 1.81 -14.66 11.72
C ALA A 17 2.29 -14.04 10.42
N PHE A 18 3.27 -13.13 10.48
CA PHE A 18 3.91 -12.57 9.31
C PHE A 18 5.33 -13.08 9.23
N ILE A 19 5.82 -13.21 8.00
CA ILE A 19 7.17 -13.71 7.77
C ILE A 19 8.08 -12.50 7.63
N PRO A 20 9.19 -12.45 8.39
CA PRO A 20 10.15 -11.38 8.24
C PRO A 20 10.74 -11.43 6.83
N LEU A 21 11.17 -10.27 6.34
CA LEU A 21 11.84 -10.14 5.05
C LEU A 21 12.96 -11.18 4.90
N SER A 22 12.80 -12.10 3.93
CA SER A 22 13.74 -13.19 3.68
C SER A 22 14.78 -12.81 2.61
N ARG A 23 15.93 -13.48 2.62
CA ARG A 23 16.94 -13.32 1.55
C ARG A 23 16.39 -13.75 0.21
N GLU A 24 15.60 -14.81 0.19
CA GLU A 24 14.94 -15.33 -1.03
C GLU A 24 14.06 -14.26 -1.68
N PHE A 25 13.26 -13.53 -0.91
CA PHE A 25 12.45 -12.44 -1.43
C PHE A 25 13.31 -11.29 -1.98
N LEU A 26 14.40 -10.94 -1.29
CA LEU A 26 15.34 -9.93 -1.79
C LEU A 26 16.03 -10.35 -3.09
N ASP A 27 16.31 -11.63 -3.27
CA ASP A 27 16.92 -12.15 -4.49
C ASP A 27 15.96 -12.07 -5.69
N ILE A 28 14.65 -12.23 -5.47
CA ILE A 28 13.61 -11.95 -6.49
C ILE A 28 13.71 -10.49 -6.96
N LEU A 29 13.73 -9.54 -6.01
CA LEU A 29 13.75 -8.11 -6.33
C LEU A 29 15.05 -7.66 -7.01
N ARG A 30 16.16 -8.34 -6.73
CA ARG A 30 17.48 -8.03 -7.33
C ARG A 30 17.67 -8.65 -8.70
N ASN A 31 16.87 -9.65 -9.07
CA ASN A 31 16.99 -10.32 -10.35
C ASN A 31 16.37 -9.46 -11.46
N GLU A 32 17.17 -8.58 -12.07
CA GLU A 32 16.71 -7.65 -13.12
C GLU A 32 16.14 -8.35 -14.37
N THR A 33 16.52 -9.60 -14.62
CA THR A 33 15.97 -10.38 -15.75
C THR A 33 14.54 -10.85 -15.50
N TYR A 34 14.17 -11.03 -14.23
CA TYR A 34 12.86 -11.52 -13.82
C TYR A 34 11.96 -10.40 -13.31
N TYR A 35 12.49 -9.54 -12.45
CA TYR A 35 11.78 -8.45 -11.80
C TYR A 35 12.30 -7.09 -12.26
N ASN A 36 11.67 -6.55 -13.30
CA ASN A 36 11.89 -5.16 -13.71
C ASN A 36 10.84 -4.25 -13.05
N LYS A 37 11.27 -3.47 -12.05
CA LYS A 37 10.41 -2.53 -11.32
C LYS A 37 9.87 -1.36 -12.14
N TYR A 38 10.42 -1.09 -13.32
CA TYR A 38 9.95 -0.02 -14.21
C TYR A 38 8.84 -0.49 -15.15
N ALA A 39 8.62 -1.81 -15.25
CA ALA A 39 7.52 -2.40 -15.99
C ALA A 39 6.35 -2.70 -15.04
N THR A 40 5.14 -2.36 -15.46
CA THR A 40 3.93 -2.73 -14.73
C THR A 40 3.82 -4.25 -14.61
N PRO A 41 3.19 -4.79 -13.56
CA PRO A 41 3.06 -6.22 -13.35
C PRO A 41 2.49 -6.98 -14.55
N THR A 42 1.58 -6.34 -15.30
CA THR A 42 0.88 -6.94 -16.45
C THR A 42 1.38 -6.44 -17.80
N GLN A 43 2.56 -5.79 -17.87
CA GLN A 43 3.08 -5.15 -19.08
C GLN A 43 3.08 -6.08 -20.31
N TYR A 44 3.39 -7.36 -20.13
CA TYR A 44 3.50 -8.35 -21.21
C TYR A 44 2.21 -9.15 -21.45
N ASP A 45 1.21 -9.00 -20.58
CA ASP A 45 -0.03 -9.77 -20.63
C ASP A 45 -1.09 -9.09 -21.52
N GLY A 46 -0.84 -7.86 -21.96
CA GLY A 46 -1.78 -7.09 -22.79
C GLY A 46 -3.02 -6.59 -22.04
N ILE A 47 -3.01 -6.67 -20.71
CA ILE A 47 -4.09 -6.21 -19.83
C ILE A 47 -3.61 -5.07 -18.92
N PRO A 48 -4.51 -4.16 -18.50
CA PRO A 48 -4.16 -3.12 -17.54
C PRO A 48 -3.88 -3.74 -16.16
N THR A 49 -2.93 -3.13 -15.44
CA THR A 49 -2.76 -3.43 -14.01
C THR A 49 -3.87 -2.72 -13.25
N ASN A 50 -4.77 -3.49 -12.64
CA ASN A 50 -5.84 -2.93 -11.81
C ASN A 50 -5.30 -2.60 -10.42
N VAL A 51 -5.50 -1.35 -10.02
CA VAL A 51 -5.13 -0.84 -8.69
C VAL A 51 -6.40 -0.40 -7.98
N SER A 52 -6.71 -1.03 -6.86
CA SER A 52 -7.83 -0.67 -6.00
C SER A 52 -7.36 0.32 -4.95
N LEU A 53 -8.10 1.41 -4.78
CA LEU A 53 -7.79 2.45 -3.80
C LEU A 53 -8.89 2.49 -2.73
N SER A 54 -8.48 2.66 -1.48
CA SER A 54 -9.36 2.86 -0.34
C SER A 54 -8.83 4.02 0.51
N MET A 55 -9.75 4.84 1.01
CA MET A 55 -9.41 6.01 1.81
C MET A 55 -10.28 6.01 3.06
N PHE A 56 -9.64 6.17 4.21
CA PHE A 56 -10.32 6.40 5.48
C PHE A 56 -9.95 7.79 5.99
N ILE A 57 -10.90 8.71 5.95
CA ILE A 57 -10.73 10.08 6.43
C ILE A 57 -10.72 10.03 7.96
N GLU A 58 -9.59 10.40 8.55
CA GLU A 58 -9.45 10.51 10.00
C GLU A 58 -10.01 11.85 10.48
N GLY A 59 -9.66 12.92 9.77
CA GLY A 59 -10.04 14.27 10.15
C GLY A 59 -9.94 15.25 8.99
N MET A 60 -10.77 16.29 9.06
CA MET A 60 -10.67 17.46 8.19
C MET A 60 -10.66 18.71 9.06
N SER A 61 -9.75 19.63 8.78
CA SER A 61 -9.54 20.83 9.59
C SER A 61 -9.09 22.02 8.74
N SER A 62 -8.79 23.15 9.39
CA SER A 62 -8.16 24.33 8.77
C SER A 62 -8.87 24.85 7.51
N PHE A 63 -10.20 24.83 7.49
CA PHE A 63 -11.01 25.36 6.39
C PHE A 63 -10.82 26.88 6.29
N SER A 64 -10.29 27.36 5.16
CA SER A 64 -10.08 28.78 4.90
C SER A 64 -10.92 29.25 3.72
N ALA A 65 -11.88 30.13 4.00
CA ALA A 65 -12.71 30.75 2.96
C ALA A 65 -11.94 31.74 2.08
N GLN A 66 -10.82 32.29 2.56
CA GLN A 66 -10.00 33.25 1.81
C GLN A 66 -9.14 32.55 0.75
N THR A 67 -8.56 31.40 1.09
CA THR A 67 -7.68 30.62 0.21
C THR A 67 -8.38 29.46 -0.49
N MET A 68 -9.62 29.15 -0.07
CA MET A 68 -10.46 28.05 -0.58
C MET A 68 -9.79 26.68 -0.44
N ASP A 69 -9.12 26.45 0.68
CA ASP A 69 -8.45 25.19 1.02
C ASP A 69 -8.87 24.67 2.40
N TYR A 70 -8.52 23.41 2.65
CA TYR A 70 -8.73 22.69 3.89
C TYR A 70 -7.59 21.69 4.07
N HIS A 71 -7.36 21.29 5.32
CA HIS A 71 -6.41 20.26 5.69
C HIS A 71 -7.13 18.91 5.85
N LEU A 72 -6.56 17.84 5.32
CA LEU A 72 -7.11 16.49 5.34
C LEU A 72 -6.09 15.50 5.89
N ASP A 73 -6.48 14.76 6.94
CA ASP A 73 -5.72 13.64 7.47
C ASP A 73 -6.46 12.33 7.16
N MET A 74 -5.77 11.37 6.53
CA MET A 74 -6.38 10.10 6.13
C MET A 74 -5.40 8.93 6.15
N TYR A 75 -5.96 7.73 6.25
CA TYR A 75 -5.28 6.50 5.86
C TYR A 75 -5.58 6.23 4.39
N PHE A 76 -4.52 6.02 3.62
CA PHE A 76 -4.55 5.81 2.19
C PHE A 76 -4.04 4.40 1.87
N GLN A 77 -4.93 3.60 1.29
CA GLN A 77 -4.70 2.18 1.05
C GLN A 77 -4.74 1.89 -0.45
N GLN A 78 -3.82 1.04 -0.90
CA GLN A 78 -3.72 0.60 -2.28
C GLN A 78 -3.57 -0.91 -2.32
N GLU A 79 -4.27 -1.57 -3.23
CA GLU A 79 -4.15 -3.00 -3.48
C GLU A 79 -3.94 -3.24 -4.97
N TRP A 80 -2.94 -4.04 -5.32
CA TRP A 80 -2.71 -4.51 -6.68
C TRP A 80 -2.18 -5.95 -6.68
N MET A 81 -2.17 -6.56 -7.85
CA MET A 81 -1.65 -7.91 -8.05
C MET A 81 -0.32 -7.85 -8.82
N ASP A 82 0.74 -8.43 -8.26
CA ASP A 82 2.03 -8.63 -8.92
C ASP A 82 2.47 -10.10 -8.82
N HIS A 83 2.17 -10.87 -9.87
CA HIS A 83 2.45 -12.31 -9.90
C HIS A 83 3.95 -12.66 -9.83
N ARG A 84 4.84 -11.69 -10.11
CA ARG A 84 6.29 -11.88 -9.99
C ARG A 84 6.75 -11.94 -8.54
N LEU A 85 5.92 -11.48 -7.61
CA LEU A 85 6.20 -11.48 -6.16
C LEU A 85 5.61 -12.70 -5.44
N LYS A 86 5.01 -13.65 -6.16
CA LYS A 86 4.52 -14.91 -5.58
C LYS A 86 5.62 -15.64 -4.83
N HIS A 87 5.28 -16.19 -3.68
CA HIS A 87 6.21 -16.92 -2.84
C HIS A 87 5.54 -18.09 -2.13
N ASN A 88 6.31 -19.12 -1.80
CA ASN A 88 5.80 -20.37 -1.22
C ASN A 88 5.63 -20.35 0.30
N HIS A 89 5.73 -19.17 0.91
CA HIS A 89 5.49 -19.03 2.33
C HIS A 89 4.01 -19.16 2.71
N SER A 90 3.73 -19.61 3.94
CA SER A 90 2.37 -19.81 4.46
C SER A 90 1.66 -18.53 4.88
N ALA A 91 2.38 -17.42 4.96
CA ALA A 91 1.91 -16.14 5.49
C ALA A 91 2.47 -14.97 4.66
N PRO A 92 1.86 -13.77 4.77
CA PRO A 92 2.36 -12.57 4.10
C PRO A 92 3.74 -12.14 4.61
N ILE A 93 4.52 -11.56 3.71
CA ILE A 93 5.77 -10.86 4.04
C ILE A 93 5.44 -9.40 4.35
N LEU A 94 5.96 -8.90 5.47
CA LEU A 94 5.86 -7.49 5.84
C LEU A 94 7.11 -6.73 5.38
N VAL A 95 6.91 -5.76 4.48
CA VAL A 95 7.94 -4.84 4.00
C VAL A 95 7.73 -3.46 4.65
N LYS A 96 8.65 -3.08 5.54
CA LYS A 96 8.69 -1.76 6.19
C LYS A 96 9.87 -0.90 5.76
N ASP A 97 10.90 -1.51 5.16
CA ASP A 97 12.10 -0.79 4.74
C ASP A 97 11.84 -0.08 3.40
N LYS A 98 11.92 1.26 3.40
CA LYS A 98 11.78 2.11 2.21
C LYS A 98 12.74 1.73 1.09
N LYS A 99 13.94 1.24 1.41
CA LYS A 99 14.89 0.76 0.40
C LYS A 99 14.35 -0.45 -0.34
N VAL A 100 13.75 -1.39 0.37
CA VAL A 100 13.14 -2.59 -0.21
C VAL A 100 11.90 -2.22 -1.01
N PHE A 101 11.04 -1.35 -0.46
CA PHE A 101 9.87 -0.85 -1.18
C PHE A 101 10.26 -0.15 -2.49
N SER A 102 11.34 0.64 -2.50
CA SER A 102 11.84 1.31 -3.70
C SER A 102 12.38 0.37 -4.80
N MET A 103 12.61 -0.91 -4.46
CA MET A 103 12.98 -1.96 -5.41
C MET A 103 11.76 -2.62 -6.04
N MET A 104 10.56 -2.43 -5.47
CA MET A 104 9.31 -2.97 -5.98
C MET A 104 8.67 -1.98 -6.97
N TRP A 105 7.93 -2.51 -7.95
CA TRP A 105 6.99 -1.68 -8.69
C TRP A 105 5.84 -1.28 -7.75
N HIS A 106 5.47 0.00 -7.78
CA HIS A 106 4.30 0.52 -7.11
C HIS A 106 3.62 1.55 -8.02
N PRO A 107 2.28 1.69 -7.95
CA PRO A 107 1.58 2.69 -8.73
C PRO A 107 2.01 4.11 -8.33
N ASP A 108 1.99 5.02 -9.31
CA ASP A 108 2.26 6.45 -9.11
C ASP A 108 0.93 7.19 -8.96
N VAL A 109 0.41 7.23 -7.72
CA VAL A 109 -0.85 7.93 -7.40
C VAL A 109 -0.53 9.30 -6.82
N TYR A 110 -1.16 10.33 -7.36
CA TYR A 110 -1.01 11.71 -6.91
C TYR A 110 -2.35 12.42 -6.74
N PHE A 111 -2.39 13.42 -5.86
CA PHE A 111 -3.57 14.25 -5.61
C PHE A 111 -3.45 15.56 -6.39
N ALA A 112 -4.12 15.66 -7.54
CA ALA A 112 -3.99 16.79 -8.47
C ALA A 112 -4.30 18.17 -7.85
N ASN A 113 -5.16 18.22 -6.84
CA ASN A 113 -5.59 19.46 -6.18
C ASN A 113 -4.92 19.69 -4.82
N ALA A 114 -3.98 18.83 -4.41
CA ALA A 114 -3.26 19.04 -3.17
C ALA A 114 -2.34 20.27 -3.31
N ARG A 115 -2.51 21.26 -2.44
CA ARG A 115 -1.61 22.42 -2.37
C ARG A 115 -0.25 22.02 -1.79
N SER A 116 -0.27 21.12 -0.83
CA SER A 116 0.87 20.47 -0.22
C SER A 116 0.47 19.04 0.12
N ALA A 117 1.42 18.13 0.17
CA ALA A 117 1.20 16.79 0.66
C ALA A 117 2.43 16.37 1.46
N SER A 118 2.21 15.75 2.61
CA SER A 118 3.29 15.16 3.40
C SER A 118 2.91 13.76 3.85
N PHE A 119 3.89 12.87 3.79
CA PHE A 119 3.83 11.63 4.56
C PHE A 119 4.15 11.95 6.00
N GLN A 120 3.41 11.37 6.93
CA GLN A 120 3.64 11.57 8.36
C GLN A 120 4.91 10.81 8.78
N GLU A 121 6.02 11.54 8.96
CA GLU A 121 7.31 11.02 9.41
C GLU A 121 7.54 11.40 10.89
N ILE A 122 6.81 10.77 11.83
CA ILE A 122 6.93 11.11 13.26
C ILE A 122 8.17 10.43 13.89
N THR A 123 8.54 9.23 13.41
CA THR A 123 9.72 8.49 13.89
C THR A 123 10.31 7.55 12.85
N ASP A 124 9.47 6.93 12.02
CA ASP A 124 9.81 6.14 10.83
C ASP A 124 8.84 6.51 9.70
N ASP A 125 9.17 6.14 8.44
CA ASP A 125 8.23 6.28 7.32
C ASP A 125 6.92 5.52 7.66
N ASN A 126 5.79 6.22 7.81
CA ASN A 126 4.53 5.63 8.25
C ASN A 126 3.79 4.94 7.09
N PHE A 127 4.38 3.85 6.59
CA PHE A 127 3.74 2.94 5.66
C PHE A 127 3.94 1.48 6.05
N LEU A 128 3.01 0.63 5.62
CA LEU A 128 3.08 -0.81 5.72
C LEU A 128 2.82 -1.39 4.33
N VAL A 129 3.70 -2.30 3.89
CA VAL A 129 3.49 -3.05 2.65
C VAL A 129 3.43 -4.53 3.00
N TRP A 130 2.34 -5.17 2.61
CA TRP A 130 2.11 -6.60 2.79
C TRP A 130 2.13 -7.28 1.44
N VAL A 131 3.00 -8.27 1.28
CA VAL A 131 3.06 -9.12 0.10
C VAL A 131 2.49 -10.48 0.47
N TYR A 132 1.36 -10.85 -0.14
CA TYR A 132 0.70 -12.12 0.10
C TYR A 132 1.28 -13.23 -0.80
N PRO A 133 1.15 -14.52 -0.40
CA PRO A 133 1.68 -15.64 -1.19
C PRO A 133 1.20 -15.71 -2.65
N ASP A 134 0.00 -15.20 -2.94
CA ASP A 134 -0.60 -15.14 -4.27
C ASP A 134 -0.02 -14.02 -5.17
N GLY A 135 0.87 -13.18 -4.63
CA GLY A 135 1.45 -12.03 -5.31
C GLY A 135 0.62 -10.75 -5.15
N ARG A 136 -0.45 -10.76 -4.35
CA ARG A 136 -1.18 -9.54 -4.01
C ARG A 136 -0.33 -8.66 -3.10
N VAL A 137 -0.31 -7.38 -3.40
CA VAL A 137 0.39 -6.37 -2.61
C VAL A 137 -0.63 -5.41 -2.03
N TRP A 138 -0.55 -5.20 -0.72
CA TRP A 138 -1.39 -4.26 0.01
C TRP A 138 -0.50 -3.21 0.68
N TYR A 139 -0.68 -1.95 0.27
CA TYR A 139 0.02 -0.79 0.80
C TYR A 139 -0.95 0.03 1.66
N ASP A 140 -0.49 0.45 2.83
CA ASP A 140 -1.23 1.33 3.74
C ASP A 140 -0.28 2.42 4.25
N ALA A 141 -0.73 3.68 4.22
CA ALA A 141 0.03 4.80 4.73
C ALA A 141 -0.87 5.90 5.29
N ARG A 142 -0.35 6.65 6.27
CA ARG A 142 -1.01 7.86 6.76
C ARG A 142 -0.51 9.09 5.99
N ILE A 143 -1.42 9.80 5.36
CA ILE A 143 -1.14 10.97 4.52
C ILE A 143 -1.85 12.19 5.09
N SER A 144 -1.18 13.34 5.06
CA SER A 144 -1.77 14.65 5.30
C SER A 144 -1.68 15.51 4.04
N LEU A 145 -2.81 16.10 3.65
CA LEU A 145 -2.98 16.94 2.45
C LEU A 145 -3.45 18.34 2.83
#